data_AF-A0A0E9MW48-F1
#
_entry.id   AF-A0A0E9MW48-F1
#
_cell.length_a   1.000
_cell.length_b   1.000
_cell.length_c   1.000
_cell.angle_alpha   90.00
_cell.angle_beta   90.00
_cell.angle_gamma   90.00
#
_symmetry.space_group_name_H-M   'P 1'
#
loop_
_entity.id
_entity.type
_entity.pdbx_description
1 polymer ?
#
loop_
_entity_poly.entity_id
_entity_poly.type
_entity_poly.pdbx_seq_one_letter_code
_entity_poly.pdbx_strand_id
1 'polypeptide(L)'
;MGENFIVSSKTDIYLIDWEYSGMNNPIWDLASYSLENSLSYEEEKLFLETYYELTALDTAVYRSLEYLKALQDLLWYLWAELKTQYGQDCKHYGLTRYNRAKLKINKL
;
A
#
# COMPACT_ATOMS: atom_id res chain seq x y z
N MET A 1 3.16 -6.61 -4.22
CA MET A 1 4.24 -5.60 -4.29
C MET A 1 5.63 -6.13 -3.96
N GLY A 2 5.82 -7.07 -3.04
CA GLY A 2 7.15 -7.67 -2.82
C GLY A 2 7.79 -8.24 -4.10
N GLU A 3 6.95 -8.73 -5.02
CA GLU A 3 7.35 -9.22 -6.34
C GLU A 3 8.02 -8.17 -7.24
N ASN A 4 7.81 -6.87 -6.98
CA ASN A 4 8.43 -5.79 -7.76
C ASN A 4 9.87 -5.49 -7.29
N PHE A 5 10.34 -6.13 -6.22
CA PHE A 5 11.70 -5.99 -5.72
C PHE A 5 12.56 -7.19 -6.14
N ILE A 6 13.62 -6.94 -6.90
CA ILE A 6 14.62 -7.94 -7.26
C ILE A 6 15.85 -7.76 -6.38
N VAL A 7 16.21 -8.81 -5.62
CA VAL A 7 17.41 -8.84 -4.78
C VAL A 7 18.54 -9.55 -5.55
N SER A 8 19.55 -8.79 -5.98
CA SER A 8 20.72 -9.34 -6.69
C SER A 8 21.87 -9.71 -5.75
N SER A 9 21.95 -9.06 -4.59
CA SER A 9 22.97 -9.30 -3.57
C SER A 9 22.46 -8.83 -2.20
N LYS A 10 23.29 -8.87 -1.15
CA LYS A 10 22.91 -8.35 0.18
C LYS A 10 22.65 -6.83 0.18
N THR A 11 23.23 -6.09 -0.77
CA THR A 11 23.11 -4.62 -0.84
C THR A 11 22.36 -4.14 -2.07
N ASP A 12 22.24 -4.98 -3.09
CA ASP A 12 21.68 -4.57 -4.38
C ASP A 12 20.23 -5.04 -4.49
N ILE A 13 19.33 -4.07 -4.34
CA ILE A 13 17.89 -4.24 -4.48
C ILE A 13 17.42 -3.33 -5.62
N TYR A 14 16.66 -3.88 -6.56
CA TYR A 14 16.11 -3.17 -7.70
C TYR A 14 14.59 -3.13 -7.62
N LEU A 15 13.99 -2.00 -7.97
CA LEU A 15 12.54 -1.85 -8.15
C LEU A 15 12.20 -1.86 -9.65
N ILE A 16 11.30 -2.76 -10.04
CA ILE A 16 10.85 -2.94 -11.43
C ILE A 16 9.34 -2.61 -11.58
N ASP A 17 8.81 -2.77 -12.80
CA ASP A 17 7.39 -2.62 -13.15
C ASP A 17 6.81 -1.23 -12.82
N TRP A 18 7.37 -0.21 -13.49
CA TRP A 18 7.02 1.21 -13.34
C TRP A 18 5.76 1.64 -14.11
N GLU A 19 4.93 0.72 -14.59
CA GLU A 19 3.77 1.03 -15.44
C GLU A 19 2.69 1.87 -14.73
N TYR A 20 2.66 1.82 -13.39
CA TYR A 20 1.77 2.62 -12.54
C TYR A 20 2.47 3.85 -11.90
N SER A 21 3.70 4.16 -12.32
CA SER A 21 4.45 5.28 -11.75
C SER A 21 3.88 6.65 -12.15
N GLY A 22 4.04 7.63 -11.27
CA GLY A 22 3.59 9.00 -11.51
C GLY A 22 3.88 9.92 -10.32
N MET A 23 3.74 11.23 -10.51
CA MET A 23 3.84 12.18 -9.41
C MET A 23 2.65 11.99 -8.46
N ASN A 24 2.94 11.62 -7.20
CA ASN A 24 1.94 11.40 -6.17
C ASN A 24 2.48 11.80 -4.78
N ASN A 25 1.63 11.73 -3.76
CA ASN A 25 2.06 11.88 -2.36
C ASN A 25 3.03 10.74 -2.00
N PRO A 26 4.24 11.00 -1.47
CA PRO A 26 5.21 9.94 -1.13
C PRO A 26 4.69 8.88 -0.15
N ILE A 27 3.78 9.26 0.77
CA ILE A 27 3.16 8.32 1.73
C ILE A 27 2.31 7.28 0.98
N TRP A 28 1.87 7.54 -0.24
CA TRP A 28 1.11 6.61 -1.08
C TRP A 28 1.87 5.29 -1.30
N ASP A 29 3.16 5.37 -1.61
CA ASP A 29 3.99 4.21 -1.86
C ASP A 29 4.28 3.44 -0.57
N LEU A 30 4.52 4.17 0.54
CA LEU A 30 4.71 3.58 1.87
C LEU A 30 3.44 2.84 2.33
N ALA A 31 2.27 3.45 2.12
CA ALA A 31 0.96 2.86 2.40
C ALA A 31 0.72 1.62 1.54
N SER A 32 1.08 1.67 0.25
CA SER A 32 0.98 0.51 -0.64
C SER A 32 1.83 -0.64 -0.12
N TYR A 33 3.11 -0.38 0.15
CA TYR A 33 4.04 -1.40 0.63
C TYR A 33 3.58 -2.02 1.95
N SER A 34 3.16 -1.19 2.91
CA SER A 34 2.62 -1.65 4.19
C SER A 34 1.40 -2.57 3.99
N LEU A 35 0.45 -2.14 3.15
CA LEU A 35 -0.81 -2.83 2.92
C LEU A 35 -0.64 -4.17 2.20
N GLU A 36 0.23 -4.22 1.19
CA GLU A 36 0.50 -5.42 0.40
C GLU A 36 1.28 -6.48 1.18
N ASN A 37 2.17 -6.06 2.09
CA ASN A 37 2.97 -6.97 2.91
C ASN A 37 2.36 -7.20 4.29
N SER A 38 1.20 -6.61 4.59
CA SER A 38 0.49 -6.75 5.88
C SER A 38 1.37 -6.43 7.09
N LEU A 39 2.11 -5.33 7.02
CA LEU A 39 2.98 -4.90 8.12
C LEU A 39 2.18 -4.65 9.41
N SER A 40 2.78 -5.00 10.54
CA SER A 40 2.32 -4.64 11.88
C SER A 40 2.58 -3.15 12.17
N TYR A 41 1.95 -2.61 13.22
CA TYR A 41 2.17 -1.22 13.65
C TYR A 41 3.66 -0.94 13.94
N GLU A 42 4.34 -1.87 14.57
CA GLU A 42 5.74 -1.79 14.96
C GLU A 42 6.66 -1.80 13.74
N GLU A 43 6.35 -2.61 12.73
CA GLU A 43 7.05 -2.63 11.44
C GLU A 43 6.78 -1.35 10.65
N GLU A 44 5.55 -0.86 10.63
CA GLU A 44 5.18 0.41 9.98
C GLU A 44 5.89 1.59 10.64
N LYS A 45 5.95 1.59 11.97
CA LYS A 45 6.66 2.60 12.74
C LYS A 45 8.14 2.60 12.38
N LEU A 46 8.80 1.44 12.45
CA LEU A 46 10.20 1.31 12.06
C LEU A 46 10.43 1.75 10.61
N PHE A 47 9.54 1.36 9.71
CA PHE A 47 9.61 1.68 8.29
C PHE A 47 9.52 3.20 8.04
N LEU A 48 8.55 3.87 8.65
CA LEU A 48 8.37 5.32 8.54
C LEU A 48 9.50 6.11 9.21
N GLU A 49 9.94 5.69 10.40
CA GLU A 49 11.07 6.32 11.10
C GLU A 49 12.36 6.20 10.28
N THR A 50 12.58 5.05 9.63
CA THR A 50 13.72 4.85 8.74
C THR A 50 13.61 5.70 7.47
N TYR A 51 12.44 5.73 6.83
CA TYR A 51 12.24 6.46 5.57
C TYR A 51 12.39 7.98 5.73
N TYR A 52 11.88 8.53 6.83
CA TYR A 52 11.93 9.97 7.12
C TYR A 52 13.13 10.37 7.98
N GLU A 53 14.01 9.44 8.33
CA GLU A 53 15.15 9.65 9.23
C GLU A 53 14.75 10.29 10.57
N LEU A 54 13.63 9.83 11.14
CA LEU A 54 13.05 10.36 12.38
C LEU A 54 13.47 9.54 13.60
N THR A 55 13.66 10.20 14.73
CA THR A 55 13.89 9.54 16.04
C THR A 55 12.58 9.11 16.72
N ALA A 56 11.44 9.62 16.25
CA ALA A 56 10.10 9.27 16.71
C ALA A 56 9.07 9.56 15.62
N LEU A 57 8.15 8.61 15.42
CA LEU A 57 7.07 8.74 14.44
C LEU A 57 6.10 9.90 14.74
N ASP A 58 5.94 10.80 13.77
CA ASP A 58 4.88 11.81 13.80
C ASP A 58 3.50 11.17 13.61
N THR A 59 2.61 11.43 14.57
CA THR A 59 1.20 11.01 14.53
C THR A 59 0.46 11.47 13.28
N ALA A 60 0.79 12.65 12.72
CA ALA A 60 0.17 13.14 11.48
C ALA A 60 0.56 12.27 10.28
N VAL A 61 1.85 11.91 10.17
CA VAL A 61 2.36 11.01 9.12
C VAL A 61 1.69 9.64 9.22
N TYR A 62 1.61 9.08 10.43
CA TYR A 62 0.95 7.79 10.63
C TYR A 62 -0.54 7.84 10.29
N ARG A 63 -1.23 8.93 10.67
CA ARG A 63 -2.64 9.11 10.30
C ARG A 63 -2.80 9.20 8.78
N SER A 64 -1.91 9.90 8.08
CA SER A 64 -1.89 9.94 6.61
C SER A 64 -1.66 8.56 6.00
N LEU A 65 -0.77 7.73 6.56
CA LEU A 65 -0.56 6.34 6.12
C LEU A 65 -1.88 5.56 6.18
N GLU A 66 -2.60 5.60 7.31
CA GLU A 66 -3.85 4.86 7.49
C GLU A 66 -4.96 5.33 6.53
N TYR A 67 -5.09 6.65 6.30
CA TYR A 67 -6.00 7.19 5.29
C TYR A 67 -5.65 6.68 3.88
N LEU A 68 -4.37 6.72 3.49
CA LEU A 68 -3.95 6.29 2.16
C LEU A 68 -4.07 4.78 1.97
N LYS A 69 -3.89 3.95 3.01
CA LYS A 69 -4.17 2.51 2.97
C LYS A 69 -5.65 2.22 2.68
N ALA A 70 -6.57 3.02 3.23
CA ALA A 70 -7.99 2.89 2.95
C ALA A 70 -8.32 3.26 1.48
N LEU A 71 -7.69 4.33 0.97
CA LEU A 71 -7.84 4.74 -0.43
C LEU A 71 -7.23 3.75 -1.42
N GLN A 72 -6.08 3.15 -1.10
CA GLN A 72 -5.48 2.08 -1.89
C GLN A 72 -6.42 0.87 -2.02
N ASP A 73 -7.00 0.42 -0.91
CA ASP A 73 -7.99 -0.66 -0.95
C ASP A 73 -9.20 -0.31 -1.84
N LEU A 74 -9.69 0.92 -1.74
CA LEU A 74 -10.82 1.37 -2.58
C LEU A 74 -10.42 1.45 -4.06
N LEU A 75 -9.23 1.98 -4.38
CA LEU A 75 -8.71 2.06 -5.75
C LEU A 75 -8.62 0.67 -6.37
N TRP A 76 -8.01 -0.29 -5.67
CA TRP A 76 -7.82 -1.64 -6.18
C TRP A 76 -9.11 -2.45 -6.27
N TYR A 77 -10.10 -2.14 -5.42
CA TYR A 77 -11.46 -2.64 -5.60
C TYR A 77 -12.07 -2.15 -6.91
N LEU A 78 -12.03 -0.83 -7.19
CA LEU A 78 -12.59 -0.27 -8.42
C LEU A 78 -11.88 -0.82 -9.67
N TRP A 79 -10.55 -0.98 -9.60
CA TRP A 79 -9.78 -1.65 -10.65
C TRP A 79 -10.26 -3.09 -10.88
N ALA A 80 -10.50 -3.86 -9.80
CA ALA A 80 -10.96 -5.23 -9.89
C ALA A 80 -12.37 -5.36 -10.48
N GLU A 81 -13.27 -4.44 -10.13
CA GLU A 81 -14.62 -4.37 -10.71
C GLU A 81 -14.54 -4.10 -12.22
N LEU A 82 -13.71 -3.15 -12.65
CA LEU A 82 -13.49 -2.89 -14.07
C LEU A 82 -12.94 -4.13 -14.78
N LYS A 83 -11.90 -4.78 -14.25
CA LYS A 83 -11.35 -6.01 -14.83
C LYS A 83 -12.39 -7.14 -14.91
N THR A 84 -13.27 -7.24 -13.91
CA THR A 84 -14.36 -8.21 -13.88
C THR A 84 -15.38 -7.96 -15.00
N GLN A 85 -15.70 -6.69 -15.28
CA GLN A 85 -16.56 -6.33 -16.41
C GLN A 85 -15.95 -6.71 -17.78
N TYR A 86 -14.61 -6.74 -17.88
CA TYR A 86 -13.88 -7.19 -19.07
C TYR A 86 -13.60 -8.71 -19.08
N GLY A 87 -14.25 -9.49 -18.21
CA GLY A 87 -14.21 -10.96 -18.24
C GLY A 87 -13.07 -11.61 -17.46
N GLN A 88 -12.31 -10.86 -16.66
CA GLN A 88 -11.32 -11.44 -15.73
C GLN A 88 -11.98 -11.82 -14.40
N ASP A 89 -11.61 -12.94 -13.78
CA ASP A 89 -12.14 -13.30 -12.47
C ASP A 89 -11.36 -12.56 -11.35
N CYS A 90 -11.82 -11.37 -11.00
CA CYS A 90 -11.25 -10.56 -9.92
C CYS A 90 -12.22 -10.33 -8.75
N LYS A 91 -13.39 -11.00 -8.74
CA LYS A 91 -14.47 -10.70 -7.80
C LYS A 91 -14.10 -10.91 -6.34
N HIS A 92 -13.42 -12.02 -6.04
CA HIS A 92 -12.98 -12.32 -4.67
C HIS A 92 -11.93 -11.31 -4.17
N TYR A 93 -10.97 -10.97 -5.04
CA TYR A 93 -9.96 -9.96 -4.76
C TYR A 93 -10.60 -8.59 -4.49
N GLY A 94 -11.51 -8.15 -5.37
CA GLY A 94 -12.22 -6.88 -5.23
C GLY A 94 -13.03 -6.80 -3.93
N LEU A 95 -13.83 -7.82 -3.61
CA LEU A 95 -14.64 -7.83 -2.39
C LEU A 95 -13.78 -7.80 -1.12
N THR A 96 -12.64 -8.50 -1.12
CA THR A 96 -11.70 -8.47 0.01
C THR A 96 -11.16 -7.06 0.24
N ARG A 97 -10.73 -6.38 -0.83
CA ARG A 97 -10.25 -4.98 -0.79
C ARG A 97 -11.35 -4.03 -0.30
N TYR A 98 -12.56 -4.14 -0.84
CA TYR A 98 -13.71 -3.32 -0.43
C TYR A 98 -14.04 -3.45 1.05
N ASN A 99 -14.15 -4.69 1.55
CA ASN A 99 -14.45 -4.92 2.96
C ASN A 99 -13.35 -4.35 3.87
N ARG A 100 -12.09 -4.47 3.45
CA ARG A 100 -10.94 -3.92 4.17
C ARG A 100 -10.94 -2.39 4.17
N ALA A 101 -11.26 -1.74 3.05
CA ALA A 101 -11.44 -0.29 2.97
C ALA A 101 -12.55 0.18 3.92
N LYS A 102 -13.72 -0.46 3.88
CA LYS A 102 -14.86 -0.13 4.73
C LYS A 102 -14.51 -0.18 6.22
N LEU A 103 -13.78 -1.22 6.64
CA LEU A 103 -13.33 -1.35 8.03
C LEU A 103 -12.34 -0.25 8.45
N LYS A 104 -11.42 0.15 7.56
CA LYS A 104 -10.47 1.25 7.85
C LYS A 104 -11.19 2.59 7.94
N ILE A 105 -12.07 2.91 6.98
CA ILE A 105 -12.82 4.17 6.92
C ILE A 105 -13.64 4.37 8.20
N ASN A 106 -14.27 3.32 8.72
CA ASN A 106 -15.06 3.41 9.95
C ASN A 106 -14.22 3.63 11.23
N LYS A 107 -12.90 3.46 11.17
CA LYS A 107 -11.97 3.63 12.30
C LYS A 107 -11.22 4.97 12.26
N LEU A 108 -11.32 5.70 11.15
CA LEU A 108 -10.61 6.96 10.87
C LEU A 108 -11.38 8.20 11.34
#